data_AF-A0A5E8BEA4-F1
#
_entry.id   AF-A0A5E8BEA4-F1
#
_cell.length_a   1.000
_cell.length_b   1.000
_cell.length_c   1.000
_cell.angle_alpha   90.00
_cell.angle_beta   90.00
_cell.angle_gamma   90.00
#
_symmetry.space_group_name_H-M   'P 1'
#
loop_
_entity.id
_entity.type
_entity.pdbx_description
1 polymer ?
#
loop_
_entity_poly.entity_id
_entity_poly.type
_entity_poly.pdbx_seq_one_letter_code
_entity_poly.pdbx_strand_id
1 'polypeptide(L)'
;MAAEVSNWLQSSPESLSKPTESDYIEPHALVDSLETAPDSIAIIDLRKNDFVDGKIKGAFNIPAQSINNSVDDLYDLFEKADKEVLVIHCASSRNRATRVWGWFEDYKRSKGSGPQVVILKGGFNAFKDLENSNEWISS
;
A
#
# COMPACT_ATOMS: atom_id res chain seq x y z
N MET A 1 6.86 -5.77 -17.95
CA MET A 1 6.55 -5.25 -16.59
C MET A 1 7.76 -4.66 -15.88
N ALA A 2 8.91 -5.35 -15.77
CA ALA A 2 10.09 -4.80 -15.10
C ALA A 2 10.59 -3.47 -15.71
N ALA A 3 10.72 -3.38 -17.04
CA ALA A 3 11.16 -2.16 -17.72
C ALA A 3 10.22 -0.95 -17.52
N GLU A 4 8.90 -1.17 -17.49
CA GLU A 4 7.91 -0.11 -17.23
C GLU A 4 8.08 0.45 -15.80
N VAL A 5 8.24 -0.43 -14.81
CA VAL A 5 8.46 -0.03 -13.42
C VAL A 5 9.79 0.70 -13.26
N SER A 6 10.85 0.23 -13.90
CA SER A 6 12.16 0.90 -13.89
C SER A 6 12.11 2.30 -14.50
N ASN A 7 11.48 2.45 -15.68
CA ASN A 7 11.33 3.76 -16.32
C ASN A 7 10.49 4.71 -15.47
N TRP A 8 9.44 4.21 -14.83
CA TRP A 8 8.62 5.00 -13.92
C TRP A 8 9.40 5.46 -12.69
N LEU A 9 10.20 4.60 -12.05
CA LEU A 9 11.02 4.97 -10.89
C LEU A 9 12.03 6.08 -11.21
N GLN A 10 12.61 6.05 -12.42
CA GLN A 10 13.58 7.04 -12.88
C GLN A 10 12.96 8.40 -13.21
N SER A 11 11.72 8.41 -13.69
CA SER A 11 11.03 9.64 -14.12
C SER A 11 10.14 10.26 -13.05
N SER A 12 9.75 9.48 -12.05
CA SER A 12 8.89 9.95 -10.95
C SER A 12 9.71 10.61 -9.84
N PRO A 13 9.13 11.59 -9.12
CA PRO A 13 9.79 12.20 -7.98
C PRO A 13 10.29 11.18 -6.97
N GLU A 14 11.47 11.42 -6.39
CA GLU A 14 11.93 10.67 -5.23
C GLU A 14 11.19 11.14 -3.98
N SER A 15 10.88 10.21 -3.07
CA SER A 15 10.47 10.55 -1.71
C SER A 15 11.70 10.90 -0.86
N LEU A 16 11.52 11.82 0.10
CA LEU A 16 12.51 12.11 1.14
C LEU A 16 12.55 10.96 2.14
N SER A 17 11.38 10.45 2.53
CA SER A 17 11.26 9.32 3.45
C SER A 17 11.67 8.01 2.77
N LYS A 18 12.43 7.19 3.52
CA LYS A 18 12.83 5.83 3.15
C LYS A 18 12.42 4.85 4.27
N PRO A 19 11.75 3.74 3.93
CA PRO A 19 11.21 2.84 4.95
C PRO A 19 12.31 2.03 5.64
N THR A 20 12.05 1.71 6.89
CA THR A 20 12.79 0.80 7.76
C THR A 20 11.91 -0.41 8.10
N GLU A 21 12.44 -1.42 8.80
CA GLU A 21 11.65 -2.62 9.14
C GLU A 21 10.39 -2.32 9.94
N SER A 22 10.36 -1.25 10.77
CA SER A 22 9.16 -0.88 11.54
C SER A 22 8.03 -0.31 10.69
N ASP A 23 8.32 0.05 9.44
CA ASP A 23 7.33 0.60 8.50
C ASP A 23 6.60 -0.51 7.73
N TYR A 24 6.93 -1.78 7.98
CA TYR A 24 6.31 -2.94 7.36
C TYR A 24 5.35 -3.64 8.30
N ILE A 25 4.20 -4.06 7.76
CA ILE A 25 3.28 -4.99 8.41
C ILE A 25 3.46 -6.38 7.80
N GLU A 26 3.57 -7.40 8.66
CA GLU A 26 3.62 -8.79 8.23
C GLU A 26 2.23 -9.23 7.70
N PRO A 27 2.15 -10.10 6.68
CA PRO A 27 0.87 -10.52 6.12
C PRO A 27 -0.11 -11.11 7.15
N HIS A 28 0.35 -11.91 8.10
CA HIS A 28 -0.52 -12.46 9.16
C HIS A 28 -1.07 -11.35 10.06
N ALA A 29 -0.26 -10.34 10.40
CA ALA A 29 -0.67 -9.23 11.24
C ALA A 29 -1.70 -8.34 10.53
N LEU A 30 -1.63 -8.23 9.20
CA LEU A 30 -2.68 -7.59 8.41
C LEU A 30 -4.01 -8.36 8.52
N VAL A 31 -3.98 -9.69 8.43
CA VAL A 31 -5.18 -10.52 8.61
C VAL A 31 -5.77 -10.33 10.00
N ASP A 32 -4.96 -10.43 11.06
CA ASP A 32 -5.41 -10.20 12.45
C ASP A 32 -6.09 -8.82 12.62
N SER A 33 -5.52 -7.80 11.96
CA SER A 33 -6.07 -6.43 11.99
C SER A 33 -7.37 -6.31 11.21
N LEU A 34 -7.51 -6.98 10.06
CA LEU A 34 -8.74 -7.02 9.25
C LEU A 34 -9.86 -7.81 9.94
N GLU A 35 -9.54 -8.80 10.77
CA GLU A 35 -10.53 -9.51 11.58
C GLU A 35 -11.03 -8.67 12.74
N THR A 36 -10.14 -7.89 13.36
CA THR A 36 -10.45 -7.13 14.58
C THR A 36 -11.09 -5.77 14.29
N ALA A 37 -10.58 -5.06 13.30
CA ALA A 37 -10.97 -3.68 12.99
C ALA A 37 -10.93 -3.38 11.48
N PRO A 38 -11.72 -4.10 10.64
CA PRO A 38 -11.67 -3.92 9.18
C PRO A 38 -11.99 -2.49 8.74
N ASP A 39 -12.88 -1.81 9.46
CA ASP A 39 -13.33 -0.46 9.12
C ASP A 39 -12.29 0.63 9.42
N SER A 40 -11.29 0.38 10.28
CA SER A 40 -10.20 1.34 10.53
C SER A 40 -9.04 1.21 9.54
N ILE A 41 -9.08 0.22 8.64
CA ILE A 41 -8.00 -0.09 7.71
C ILE A 41 -8.41 0.29 6.28
N ALA A 42 -7.46 0.86 5.55
CA ALA A 42 -7.52 1.02 4.10
C ALA A 42 -6.33 0.33 3.46
N ILE A 43 -6.55 -0.36 2.34
CA ILE A 43 -5.50 -1.06 1.59
C ILE A 43 -5.42 -0.49 0.18
N ILE A 44 -4.24 -0.04 -0.24
CA ILE A 44 -3.94 0.40 -1.60
C ILE A 44 -3.09 -0.67 -2.30
N ASP A 45 -3.66 -1.26 -3.35
CA ASP A 45 -2.96 -2.17 -4.25
C ASP A 45 -2.43 -1.40 -5.48
N LEU A 46 -1.11 -1.28 -5.55
CA LEU A 46 -0.39 -0.53 -6.58
C LEU A 46 -0.10 -1.32 -7.87
N ARG A 47 -0.60 -2.57 -7.96
CA ARG A 47 -0.43 -3.39 -9.16
C ARG A 47 -1.21 -2.81 -10.34
N LYS A 48 -0.71 -3.06 -11.55
CA LYS A 48 -1.33 -2.62 -12.81
C LYS A 48 -1.45 -3.82 -13.75
N ASN A 49 -0.51 -3.96 -14.67
CA ASN A 49 -0.45 -5.09 -15.59
C ASN A 49 -0.17 -6.43 -14.85
N ASP A 50 0.33 -6.37 -13.61
CA ASP A 50 0.54 -7.49 -12.70
C ASP A 50 -0.61 -7.72 -11.72
N PHE A 51 -1.76 -7.06 -11.94
CA PHE A 51 -2.97 -7.30 -11.18
C PHE A 51 -3.63 -8.60 -11.69
N VAL A 52 -3.11 -9.72 -11.22
CA VAL A 52 -3.58 -11.08 -11.51
C VAL A 52 -3.79 -11.84 -10.20
N ASP A 53 -4.53 -12.94 -10.25
CA ASP A 53 -4.84 -13.80 -9.11
C ASP A 53 -5.70 -13.11 -8.01
N GLY A 54 -6.47 -12.10 -8.39
CA GLY A 54 -7.33 -11.34 -7.49
C GLY A 54 -6.58 -10.30 -6.66
N LYS A 55 -7.27 -9.77 -5.64
CA LYS A 55 -6.77 -8.78 -4.68
C LYS A 55 -7.22 -9.10 -3.27
N ILE A 56 -6.55 -8.51 -2.28
CA ILE A 56 -7.01 -8.50 -0.89
C ILE A 56 -8.41 -7.86 -0.86
N LYS A 57 -9.35 -8.50 -0.16
CA LYS A 57 -10.72 -8.01 0.00
C LYS A 57 -10.70 -6.58 0.54
N GLY A 58 -11.54 -5.72 -0.05
CA GLY A 58 -11.62 -4.30 0.32
C GLY A 58 -10.48 -3.42 -0.21
N ALA A 59 -9.46 -3.98 -0.88
CA ALA A 59 -8.37 -3.16 -1.41
C ALA A 59 -8.82 -2.28 -2.59
N PHE A 60 -8.36 -1.02 -2.55
CA PHE A 60 -8.46 -0.06 -3.64
C PHE A 60 -7.30 -0.31 -4.61
N ASN A 61 -7.60 -0.74 -5.84
CA ASN A 61 -6.55 -0.89 -6.85
C ASN A 61 -6.28 0.46 -7.51
N ILE A 62 -5.16 1.07 -7.14
CA ILE A 62 -4.71 2.37 -7.65
C ILE A 62 -3.26 2.19 -8.12
N PRO A 63 -3.00 2.03 -9.43
CA PRO A 63 -1.65 1.86 -9.96
C PRO A 63 -0.69 2.95 -9.47
N ALA A 64 0.54 2.55 -9.11
CA ALA A 64 1.55 3.48 -8.56
C ALA A 64 1.77 4.74 -9.44
N GLN A 65 1.66 4.58 -10.76
CA GLN A 65 1.84 5.66 -11.74
C GLN A 65 0.80 6.77 -11.64
N SER A 66 -0.35 6.50 -11.01
CA SER A 66 -1.45 7.45 -10.87
C SER A 66 -1.44 8.21 -9.54
N ILE A 67 -0.57 7.84 -8.58
CA ILE A 67 -0.68 8.32 -7.20
C ILE A 67 0.03 9.66 -6.95
N ASN A 68 1.17 9.92 -7.59
CA ASN A 68 2.04 11.06 -7.21
C ASN A 68 1.30 12.41 -7.14
N ASN A 69 0.35 12.66 -8.04
CA ASN A 69 -0.38 13.94 -8.11
C ASN A 69 -1.68 13.94 -7.28
N SER A 70 -1.93 12.90 -6.48
CA SER A 70 -3.15 12.72 -5.68
C SER A 70 -2.83 12.16 -4.30
N VAL A 71 -1.56 12.26 -3.85
CA VAL A 71 -1.13 11.75 -2.53
C VAL A 71 -1.87 12.48 -1.42
N ASP A 72 -1.97 13.80 -1.51
CA ASP A 72 -2.69 14.67 -0.60
C ASP A 72 -4.19 14.34 -0.59
N ASP A 73 -4.83 14.30 -1.75
CA ASP A 73 -6.25 13.97 -1.89
C ASP A 73 -6.58 12.59 -1.30
N LEU A 74 -5.76 11.58 -1.60
CA LEU A 74 -5.96 10.22 -1.08
C LEU A 74 -5.74 10.15 0.43
N TYR A 75 -4.70 10.81 0.95
CA TYR A 75 -4.43 10.81 2.38
C TYR A 75 -5.55 11.51 3.15
N ASP A 76 -6.01 12.66 2.66
CA ASP A 76 -7.13 13.41 3.21
C ASP A 76 -8.44 12.62 3.16
N LEU A 77 -8.67 11.87 2.07
CA LEU A 77 -9.82 11.01 1.94
C LEU A 77 -9.83 9.92 3.00
N PHE A 78 -8.70 9.23 3.21
CA PHE A 78 -8.62 8.17 4.21
C PHE A 78 -8.68 8.70 5.65
N GLU A 79 -8.08 9.86 5.94
CA GLU A 79 -8.26 10.51 7.24
C GLU A 79 -9.74 10.89 7.48
N LYS A 80 -10.42 11.51 6.50
CA LYS A 80 -11.84 11.86 6.62
C LYS A 80 -12.77 10.64 6.73
N ALA A 81 -12.31 9.49 6.26
CA ALA A 81 -13.00 8.21 6.39
C ALA A 81 -12.63 7.48 7.70
N ASP A 82 -12.04 8.18 8.67
CA ASP A 82 -11.63 7.70 9.98
C ASP A 82 -10.74 6.44 9.91
N LYS A 83 -9.89 6.36 8.87
CA LYS A 83 -8.90 5.29 8.76
C LYS A 83 -7.75 5.58 9.70
N GLU A 84 -7.42 4.58 10.52
CA GLU A 84 -6.29 4.59 11.43
C GLU A 84 -5.03 4.08 10.73
N VAL A 85 -5.17 3.11 9.82
CA VAL A 85 -4.04 2.49 9.10
C VAL A 85 -4.27 2.47 7.60
N LEU A 86 -3.28 2.97 6.86
CA LEU A 86 -3.18 2.89 5.41
C LEU A 86 -2.08 1.90 5.01
N VAL A 87 -2.48 0.75 4.47
CA VAL A 87 -1.57 -0.31 4.03
C VAL A 87 -1.32 -0.20 2.54
N ILE A 88 -0.05 -0.08 2.16
CA ILE A 88 0.38 0.07 0.77
C ILE A 88 1.10 -1.20 0.33
N HIS A 89 0.75 -1.72 -0.84
CA HIS A 89 1.47 -2.87 -1.40
C HIS A 89 1.53 -2.86 -2.92
N CYS A 90 2.46 -3.63 -3.47
CA CYS A 90 2.40 -4.05 -4.87
C CYS A 90 2.60 -5.57 -4.93
N ALA A 91 3.14 -6.12 -6.02
CA ALA A 91 3.40 -7.56 -6.10
C ALA A 91 4.39 -8.06 -5.03
N SER A 92 5.53 -7.37 -4.87
CA SER A 92 6.59 -7.77 -3.91
C SER A 92 6.94 -6.71 -2.88
N SER A 93 6.31 -5.53 -2.96
CA SER A 93 6.56 -4.36 -2.12
C SER A 93 8.01 -3.85 -2.07
N ARG A 94 8.86 -4.16 -3.06
CA ARG A 94 10.27 -3.72 -3.08
C ARG A 94 10.51 -2.32 -3.65
N ASN A 95 9.73 -1.93 -4.67
CA ASN A 95 9.96 -0.71 -5.46
C ASN A 95 8.79 0.28 -5.41
N ARG A 96 7.67 -0.07 -6.06
CA ARG A 96 6.48 0.81 -6.12
C ARG A 96 5.96 1.16 -4.73
N ALA A 97 5.85 0.16 -3.85
CA ALA A 97 5.32 0.36 -2.50
C ALA A 97 6.21 1.27 -1.66
N THR A 98 7.54 1.06 -1.67
CA THR A 98 8.47 1.90 -0.91
C THR A 98 8.48 3.34 -1.41
N ARG A 99 8.40 3.56 -2.74
CA ARG A 99 8.29 4.90 -3.32
C ARG A 99 6.99 5.60 -2.91
N VAL A 100 5.85 4.94 -3.10
CA VAL A 100 4.53 5.52 -2.80
C VAL A 100 4.34 5.75 -1.31
N TRP A 101 4.75 4.80 -0.47
CA TRP A 101 4.79 4.97 0.99
C TRP A 101 5.59 6.22 1.38
N GLY A 102 6.75 6.43 0.76
CA GLY A 102 7.57 7.59 1.05
C GLY A 102 6.86 8.91 0.75
N TRP A 103 6.10 8.99 -0.36
CA TRP A 103 5.30 10.17 -0.67
C TRP A 103 4.20 10.43 0.36
N PHE A 104 3.50 9.38 0.80
CA PHE A 104 2.48 9.50 1.84
C PHE A 104 3.07 9.91 3.20
N GLU A 105 4.23 9.36 3.58
CA GLU A 105 4.91 9.76 4.81
C GLU A 105 5.47 11.18 4.77
N ASP A 106 5.98 11.62 3.62
CA ASP A 106 6.40 13.01 3.44
C ASP A 106 5.21 13.98 3.60
N TYR A 107 4.06 13.64 3.02
CA TYR A 107 2.83 14.41 3.17
C TYR A 107 2.32 14.41 4.62
N LYS A 108 2.23 13.24 5.25
CA LYS A 108 1.84 13.09 6.66
C LYS A 108 2.72 13.92 7.59
N ARG A 109 4.04 13.94 7.39
CA ARG A 109 4.97 14.78 8.19
C ARG A 109 4.66 16.27 8.04
N SER A 110 4.29 16.70 6.84
CA SER A 110 3.92 18.11 6.60
C SER A 110 2.58 18.48 7.24
N LYS A 111 1.63 17.53 7.28
CA LYS A 111 0.28 17.73 7.79
C LYS A 111 0.17 17.59 9.32
N GLY A 112 0.87 16.62 9.91
CA GLY A 112 0.93 16.38 11.35
C GLY A 112 -0.23 15.55 11.95
N SER A 113 -1.13 15.02 11.12
CA SER A 113 -2.26 14.18 11.53
C SER A 113 -2.57 13.12 10.46
N GLY A 114 -3.46 12.19 10.79
CA GLY A 114 -4.00 11.18 9.86
C GLY A 114 -3.50 9.75 10.12
N PRO A 115 -3.84 8.80 9.22
CA PRO A 115 -3.51 7.39 9.40
C PRO A 115 -2.01 7.13 9.48
N GLN A 116 -1.66 6.05 10.18
CA GLN A 116 -0.36 5.42 10.06
C GLN A 116 -0.23 4.78 8.67
N VAL A 117 0.87 5.03 7.98
CA VAL A 117 1.12 4.47 6.65
C VAL A 117 2.14 3.35 6.78
N VAL A 118 1.78 2.14 6.33
CA VAL A 118 2.64 0.95 6.42
C VAL A 118 2.71 0.22 5.09
N ILE A 119 3.77 -0.57 4.90
CA ILE A 119 3.99 -1.38 3.70
C ILE A 119 3.69 -2.84 4.02
N LEU A 120 2.87 -3.51 3.21
CA LEU A 120 2.70 -4.96 3.35
C LEU A 120 3.98 -5.68 2.94
N LYS A 121 4.62 -6.36 3.88
CA LYS A 121 5.89 -7.07 3.65
C LYS A 121 5.71 -8.18 2.62
N GLY A 122 6.63 -8.22 1.65
CA GLY A 122 6.57 -9.19 0.54
C GLY A 122 5.42 -8.99 -0.45
N GLY A 123 4.56 -7.98 -0.24
CA GLY A 123 3.46 -7.63 -1.14
C GLY A 123 2.41 -8.71 -1.30
N PHE A 124 1.64 -8.62 -2.39
CA PHE A 124 0.58 -9.58 -2.69
C PHE A 124 1.11 -11.01 -2.86
N ASN A 125 2.36 -11.17 -3.33
CA ASN A 125 2.98 -12.49 -3.47
C ASN A 125 3.14 -13.19 -2.13
N ALA A 126 3.61 -12.49 -1.09
CA ALA A 126 3.71 -13.09 0.25
C ALA A 126 2.32 -13.28 0.89
N PHE A 127 1.38 -12.36 0.64
CA PHE A 127 0.03 -12.47 1.18
C PHE A 127 -0.72 -13.70 0.66
N LYS A 128 -0.67 -13.95 -0.66
CA LYS A 128 -1.36 -15.10 -1.25
C LYS A 128 -0.77 -16.45 -0.84
N ASP A 129 0.49 -16.47 -0.43
CA ASP A 129 1.18 -17.67 0.05
C ASP A 129 0.88 -17.99 1.52
N LEU A 130 0.13 -17.14 2.24
CA LEU A 130 -0.35 -17.45 3.59
C LEU A 130 -1.31 -18.64 3.60
N GLU A 131 -1.27 -19.42 4.69
CA GLU A 131 -2.31 -20.39 4.99
C GLU A 131 -3.66 -19.67 5.12
N ASN A 132 -4.70 -20.20 4.48
CA ASN A 132 -6.06 -19.63 4.44
C ASN A 132 -6.22 -18.25 3.76
N SER A 133 -5.21 -17.79 3.01
CA SER A 133 -5.28 -16.51 2.27
C SER A 133 -6.46 -16.40 1.29
N ASN A 134 -6.94 -17.53 0.77
CA ASN A 134 -8.06 -17.61 -0.17
C ASN A 134 -9.36 -17.00 0.39
N GLU A 135 -9.56 -17.04 1.71
CA GLU A 135 -10.72 -16.42 2.35
C GLU A 135 -10.64 -14.88 2.33
N TRP A 136 -9.45 -14.33 2.13
CA TRP A 136 -9.15 -12.91 2.11
C TRP A 136 -8.89 -12.35 0.72
N ILE A 137 -8.94 -13.20 -0.31
CA ILE A 137 -8.73 -12.80 -1.70
C ILE A 137 -10.08 -12.74 -2.43
N SER A 138 -10.26 -11.71 -3.25
CA SER A 138 -11.41 -11.53 -4.14
C SER A 138 -10.94 -11.37 -5.58
N SER A 139 -11.70 -11.95 -6.52
CA SER A 139 -11.46 -11.84 -7.96
C SER A 139 -11.82 -10.46 -8.50
#